data_AF-A0A925XX38-F1
#
_entry.id   AF-A0A925XX38-F1
#
_cell.length_a   1.000
_cell.length_b   1.000
_cell.length_c   1.000
_cell.angle_alpha   90.00
_cell.angle_beta   90.00
_cell.angle_gamma   90.00
#
_symmetry.space_group_name_H-M   'P 1'
#
loop_
_entity.id
_entity.type
_entity.pdbx_description
1 polymer ?
#
loop_
_entity_poly.entity_id
_entity_poly.type
_entity_poly.pdbx_seq_one_letter_code
_entity_poly.pdbx_strand_id
1 'polypeptide(L)'
;MTRLVFLVEEKSMQATLDILLPKILPGMSFLTVPHEGKSDLQKSIPRKLRGWKIPGDRFVVVHDKDGSDCRDLKTHLNKLCRDADRHDVLVRIVCHHLEAWFLGDLIAVETAFSKTGLGEKQFNGKFRDPDSLTNASRELQRLVKGYQKLSGARAIAPHLDPECNCSHSFRSFVKGVRHLAASSESA
;
A
#
# COMPACT_ATOMS: atom_id res chain seq x y z
N MET A 1 -20.56 -12.44 5.26
CA MET A 1 -19.58 -12.30 4.16
C MET A 1 -18.37 -11.61 4.73
N THR A 2 -17.20 -12.24 4.63
CA THR A 2 -15.93 -11.68 5.12
C THR A 2 -15.46 -10.57 4.17
N ARG A 3 -15.00 -9.46 4.73
CA ARG A 3 -14.42 -8.34 3.99
C ARG A 3 -13.10 -7.91 4.61
N LEU A 4 -12.17 -7.46 3.78
CA LEU A 4 -10.95 -6.82 4.24
C LEU A 4 -11.12 -5.30 4.29
N VAL A 5 -10.88 -4.69 5.45
CA VAL A 5 -10.96 -3.25 5.67
C VAL A 5 -9.55 -2.66 5.75
N PHE A 6 -9.21 -1.80 4.80
CA PHE A 6 -7.91 -1.14 4.69
C PHE A 6 -7.98 0.26 5.28
N LEU A 7 -7.27 0.50 6.39
CA LEU A 7 -7.05 1.83 6.94
C LEU A 7 -5.78 2.40 6.32
N VAL A 8 -5.93 3.45 5.51
CA VAL A 8 -4.84 4.02 4.71
C VAL A 8 -4.63 5.49 5.01
N GLU A 9 -3.39 5.94 4.88
CA GLU A 9 -2.98 7.27 5.32
C GLU A 9 -3.56 8.42 4.50
N GLU A 10 -3.67 8.26 3.18
CA GLU A 10 -4.07 9.32 2.26
C GLU A 10 -4.89 8.79 1.07
N LYS A 11 -5.54 9.70 0.33
CA LYS A 11 -6.43 9.37 -0.80
C LYS A 11 -5.72 8.74 -2.00
N SER A 12 -4.43 9.03 -2.22
CA SER A 12 -3.62 8.39 -3.26
C SER A 12 -3.46 6.90 -3.00
N MET A 13 -3.21 6.50 -1.74
CA MET A 13 -3.13 5.09 -1.37
C MET A 13 -4.48 4.38 -1.56
N GLN A 14 -5.59 5.02 -1.15
CA GLN A 14 -6.92 4.50 -1.44
C GLN A 14 -7.12 4.26 -2.94
N ALA A 15 -6.85 5.28 -3.77
CA ALA A 15 -7.04 5.19 -5.21
C ALA A 15 -6.20 4.05 -5.84
N THR A 16 -4.98 3.83 -5.36
CA THR A 16 -4.16 2.69 -5.79
C THR A 16 -4.79 1.37 -5.40
N LEU A 17 -5.19 1.22 -4.13
CA LEU A 17 -5.73 -0.05 -3.62
C LEU A 17 -7.08 -0.40 -4.23
N ASP A 18 -7.96 0.57 -4.48
CA ASP A 18 -9.27 0.34 -5.08
C ASP A 18 -9.16 -0.28 -6.49
N ILE A 19 -8.08 0.03 -7.21
CA ILE A 19 -7.79 -0.53 -8.54
C ILE A 19 -6.98 -1.84 -8.45
N LEU A 20 -6.06 -1.92 -7.49
CA LEU A 20 -5.11 -3.03 -7.39
C LEU A 20 -5.69 -4.25 -6.66
N LEU A 21 -6.50 -4.05 -5.62
CA LEU A 21 -7.05 -5.15 -4.82
C LEU A 21 -7.90 -6.13 -5.61
N PRO A 22 -8.74 -5.74 -6.59
CA PRO A 22 -9.44 -6.69 -7.46
C PRO A 22 -8.50 -7.64 -8.23
N LYS A 23 -7.28 -7.19 -8.56
CA LYS A 23 -6.25 -8.03 -9.20
C LYS A 23 -5.56 -8.97 -8.20
N ILE A 24 -5.35 -8.50 -6.96
CA ILE A 24 -4.68 -9.29 -5.91
C ILE A 24 -5.62 -10.34 -5.31
N LEU A 25 -6.90 -9.99 -5.14
CA LEU A 25 -7.94 -10.73 -4.43
C LEU A 25 -9.22 -10.83 -5.28
N PRO A 26 -9.21 -11.59 -6.39
CA PRO A 26 -10.39 -11.73 -7.23
C PRO A 26 -11.57 -12.31 -6.44
N GLY A 27 -12.70 -11.60 -6.45
CA GLY A 27 -13.94 -12.04 -5.79
C GLY A 27 -14.06 -11.72 -4.29
N MET A 28 -13.03 -11.16 -3.66
CA MET A 28 -13.10 -10.77 -2.23
C MET A 28 -13.63 -9.35 -2.06
N SER A 29 -14.62 -9.18 -1.19
CA SER A 29 -15.07 -7.84 -0.77
C SER A 29 -13.97 -7.12 0.00
N PHE A 30 -13.81 -5.81 -0.26
CA PHE A 30 -12.95 -4.94 0.54
C PHE A 30 -13.56 -3.56 0.76
N LEU A 31 -13.01 -2.80 1.71
CA LEU A 31 -13.31 -1.39 1.94
C LEU A 31 -12.01 -0.64 2.22
N THR A 32 -11.77 0.46 1.53
CA THR A 32 -10.66 1.38 1.80
C THR A 32 -11.18 2.59 2.58
N VAL A 33 -10.49 2.94 3.66
CA VAL A 33 -10.81 4.06 4.55
C VAL A 33 -9.60 5.00 4.57
N PRO A 34 -9.62 6.09 3.77
CA PRO A 34 -8.54 7.07 3.74
C PRO A 34 -8.59 7.96 4.99
N HIS A 35 -7.46 8.59 5.28
CA HIS A 35 -7.28 9.54 6.37
C HIS A 35 -6.61 10.82 5.85
N GLU A 36 -6.45 11.80 6.74
CA GLU A 36 -5.76 13.06 6.47
C GLU A 36 -4.34 13.03 7.05
N GLY A 37 -3.57 12.01 6.65
CA GLY A 37 -2.19 11.81 7.08
C GLY A 37 -2.01 10.95 8.31
N LYS A 38 -0.74 10.79 8.71
CA LYS A 38 -0.27 9.84 9.75
C LYS A 38 -0.96 10.00 11.08
N SER A 39 -1.05 11.25 11.55
CA SER A 39 -1.61 11.54 12.87
C SER A 39 -3.08 11.15 12.93
N ASP A 40 -3.84 11.46 11.88
CA ASP A 40 -5.26 11.10 11.78
C ASP A 40 -5.42 9.57 11.69
N LEU A 41 -4.67 8.89 10.82
CA LEU A 41 -4.66 7.43 10.74
C LEU A 41 -4.37 6.78 12.10
N GLN A 42 -3.30 7.18 12.78
CA GLN A 42 -2.91 6.58 14.05
C GLN A 42 -3.95 6.82 15.16
N LYS A 43 -4.53 8.02 15.23
CA LYS A 43 -5.62 8.32 16.18
C LYS A 43 -6.90 7.55 15.85
N SER A 44 -7.14 7.27 14.57
CA SER A 44 -8.34 6.57 14.14
C SER A 44 -8.30 5.07 14.45
N ILE A 45 -7.12 4.44 14.44
CA ILE A 45 -6.95 2.98 14.61
C ILE A 45 -7.70 2.47 15.86
N PRO A 46 -7.39 2.91 17.10
CA PRO A 46 -8.08 2.37 18.27
C PRO A 46 -9.59 2.65 18.27
N ARG A 47 -10.00 3.84 17.80
CA ARG A 47 -11.41 4.24 17.75
C ARG A 47 -12.21 3.35 16.80
N LYS A 48 -11.71 3.15 15.57
CA LYS A 48 -12.36 2.34 14.55
C LYS A 48 -12.37 0.87 14.97
N LEU A 49 -11.24 0.33 15.40
CA LEU A 49 -11.14 -1.08 15.80
C LEU A 49 -12.08 -1.47 16.94
N ARG A 50 -12.25 -0.61 17.95
CA ARG A 50 -13.22 -0.84 19.04
C ARG A 50 -14.67 -0.74 18.59
N GLY A 51 -14.99 0.27 17.77
CA GLY A 51 -16.35 0.57 17.32
C GLY A 51 -16.86 -0.31 16.18
N TRP A 52 -15.97 -0.98 15.44
CA TRP A 52 -16.34 -1.78 14.28
C TRP A 52 -16.74 -3.20 14.69
N LYS A 53 -18.05 -3.41 14.83
CA LYS A 53 -18.64 -4.67 15.32
C LYS A 53 -19.20 -5.58 14.21
N ILE A 54 -18.79 -5.37 12.95
CA ILE A 54 -19.22 -6.22 11.84
C ILE A 54 -18.49 -7.57 11.92
N PRO A 55 -19.20 -8.70 12.12
CA PRO A 55 -18.55 -10.01 12.23
C PRO A 55 -17.86 -10.40 10.92
N GLY A 56 -16.66 -10.97 11.04
CA GLY A 56 -15.85 -11.39 9.89
C GLY A 56 -15.04 -10.29 9.21
N ASP A 57 -15.27 -9.00 9.49
CA ASP A 57 -14.43 -7.92 8.96
C ASP A 57 -13.03 -7.97 9.59
N ARG A 58 -12.02 -8.15 8.73
CA ARG A 58 -10.59 -8.16 9.12
C ARG A 58 -9.91 -6.90 8.64
N PHE A 59 -8.91 -6.45 9.39
CA PHE A 59 -8.30 -5.14 9.15
C PHE A 59 -6.88 -5.25 8.61
N VAL A 60 -6.57 -4.34 7.70
CA VAL A 60 -5.22 -4.09 7.20
C VAL A 60 -4.92 -2.62 7.43
N VAL A 61 -3.83 -2.31 8.14
CA VAL A 61 -3.33 -0.94 8.27
C VAL A 61 -2.17 -0.78 7.30
N VAL A 62 -2.29 0.18 6.37
CA VAL A 62 -1.22 0.55 5.43
C VAL A 62 -0.76 1.96 5.74
N HIS A 63 0.51 2.07 6.11
CA HIS A 63 1.11 3.33 6.56
C HIS A 63 2.44 3.54 5.86
N ASP A 64 2.75 4.77 5.41
CA ASP A 64 4.03 5.03 4.75
C ASP A 64 5.14 5.45 5.74
N LYS A 65 6.38 5.25 5.34
CA LYS A 65 7.58 5.58 6.11
C LYS A 65 8.22 6.85 5.55
N ASP A 66 8.30 7.91 6.36
CA ASP A 66 8.93 9.18 5.96
C ASP A 66 10.35 9.36 6.53
N GLY A 67 10.78 8.52 7.48
CA GLY A 67 12.10 8.65 8.09
C GLY A 67 12.32 7.89 9.40
N SER A 68 11.26 7.47 10.09
CA SER A 68 11.36 6.60 11.27
C SER A 68 11.73 5.16 10.91
N ASP A 69 12.32 4.40 11.84
CA ASP A 69 12.56 2.97 11.64
C ASP A 69 11.23 2.25 11.37
N CYS A 70 11.18 1.46 10.30
CA CYS A 70 9.97 0.76 9.90
C CYS A 70 9.56 -0.31 10.92
N ARG A 71 10.50 -0.86 11.69
CA ARG A 71 10.25 -1.83 12.77
C ARG A 71 9.61 -1.15 13.96
N ASP A 72 10.09 0.02 14.34
CA ASP A 72 9.53 0.79 15.45
C ASP A 72 8.11 1.27 15.11
N LEU A 73 7.93 1.81 13.91
CA LEU A 73 6.61 2.22 13.43
C LEU A 73 5.64 1.02 13.39
N LYS A 74 6.08 -0.12 12.85
CA LYS A 74 5.26 -1.34 12.83
C LYS A 74 4.92 -1.82 14.24
N THR A 75 5.87 -1.77 15.16
CA THR A 75 5.65 -2.17 16.57
C THR A 75 4.62 -1.26 17.23
N HIS A 76 4.75 0.06 17.05
CA HIS A 76 3.79 1.05 17.54
C HIS A 76 2.38 0.84 16.99
N LEU A 77 2.22 0.67 15.66
CA LEU A 77 0.92 0.43 15.06
C LEU A 77 0.27 -0.88 15.55
N ASN A 78 1.07 -1.94 15.72
CA ASN A 78 0.57 -3.19 16.31
C ASN A 78 0.12 -2.98 17.76
N LYS A 79 0.84 -2.17 18.55
CA LYS A 79 0.44 -1.82 19.91
C LYS A 79 -0.91 -1.11 19.92
N LEU A 80 -1.13 -0.12 19.04
CA LEU A 80 -2.42 0.57 18.91
C LEU A 80 -3.58 -0.39 18.60
N CYS A 81 -3.33 -1.43 17.80
CA CYS A 81 -4.34 -2.45 17.50
C CYS A 81 -4.64 -3.34 18.72
N ARG A 82 -3.60 -3.78 19.44
CA ARG A 82 -3.74 -4.61 20.65
C ARG A 82 -4.40 -3.86 21.80
N ASP A 83 -4.07 -2.58 21.99
CA ASP A 83 -4.73 -1.70 22.97
C ASP A 83 -6.22 -1.44 22.63
N ALA A 84 -6.64 -1.83 21.42
CA ALA A 84 -8.04 -1.84 20.98
C ALA A 84 -8.67 -3.24 21.00
N ASP A 85 -8.01 -4.22 21.62
CA ASP A 85 -8.42 -5.62 21.73
C ASP A 85 -8.60 -6.31 20.36
N ARG A 86 -7.76 -5.92 19.39
CA ARG A 86 -7.74 -6.51 18.04
C ARG A 86 -6.36 -7.07 17.72
N HIS A 87 -6.26 -8.39 17.78
CA HIS A 87 -5.03 -9.16 17.57
C HIS A 87 -4.86 -9.68 16.13
N ASP A 88 -5.91 -9.56 15.32
CA ASP A 88 -6.05 -10.10 13.97
C ASP A 88 -5.73 -9.08 12.86
N VAL A 89 -5.19 -7.91 13.23
CA VAL A 89 -4.92 -6.80 12.29
C VAL A 89 -3.58 -7.00 11.58
N LEU A 90 -3.59 -6.89 10.26
CA LEU A 90 -2.39 -6.92 9.44
C LEU A 90 -1.79 -5.53 9.28
N VAL A 91 -0.63 -5.26 9.90
CA VAL A 91 0.11 -4.00 9.68
C VAL A 91 1.10 -4.14 8.54
N ARG A 92 1.06 -3.20 7.58
CA ARG A 92 2.00 -3.08 6.46
C ARG A 92 2.56 -1.67 6.35
N ILE A 93 3.89 -1.59 6.21
CA ILE A 93 4.62 -0.34 6.06
C ILE A 93 5.07 -0.22 4.61
N VAL A 94 4.77 0.92 4.01
CA VAL A 94 5.26 1.31 2.68
C VAL A 94 6.57 2.05 2.86
N CYS A 95 7.67 1.48 2.38
CA CYS A 95 8.99 2.09 2.57
C CYS A 95 9.17 3.25 1.59
N HIS A 96 9.40 4.46 2.11
CA HIS A 96 9.66 5.68 1.31
C HIS A 96 8.52 6.05 0.35
N HIS A 97 7.32 6.17 0.93
CA HIS A 97 6.08 6.59 0.25
C HIS A 97 5.54 5.59 -0.77
N LEU A 98 4.29 5.81 -1.16
CA LEU A 98 3.60 5.04 -2.19
C LEU A 98 4.38 5.00 -3.53
N GLU A 99 5.14 6.04 -3.84
CA GLU A 99 5.93 6.09 -5.08
C GLU A 99 6.99 5.00 -5.18
N ALA A 100 7.47 4.43 -4.07
CA ALA A 100 8.37 3.27 -4.12
C ALA A 100 7.69 2.05 -4.75
N TRP A 101 6.37 1.88 -4.56
CA TRP A 101 5.61 0.82 -5.22
C TRP A 101 5.51 1.07 -6.73
N PHE A 102 5.33 2.33 -7.13
CA PHE A 102 5.28 2.69 -8.55
C PHE A 102 6.64 2.52 -9.24
N LEU A 103 7.73 2.90 -8.57
CA LEU A 103 9.09 2.69 -9.07
C LEU A 103 9.50 1.21 -9.11
N GLY A 104 8.79 0.34 -8.39
CA GLY A 104 8.95 -1.10 -8.46
C GLY A 104 8.40 -1.74 -9.73
N ASP A 105 7.67 -0.98 -10.55
CA ASP A 105 7.14 -1.42 -11.85
C ASP A 105 7.18 -0.26 -12.85
N LEU A 106 8.36 -0.03 -13.43
CA LEU A 106 8.58 1.03 -14.39
C LEU A 106 7.89 0.79 -15.74
N ILE A 107 7.50 -0.46 -16.05
CA ILE A 107 6.66 -0.75 -17.22
C ILE A 107 5.26 -0.20 -16.99
N ALA A 108 4.71 -0.33 -15.78
CA ALA A 108 3.44 0.30 -15.43
C ALA A 108 3.51 1.83 -15.52
N VAL A 109 4.59 2.44 -15.02
CA VAL A 109 4.81 3.90 -15.13
C VAL A 109 4.96 4.33 -16.59
N GLU A 110 5.69 3.56 -17.41
CA GLU A 110 5.85 3.80 -18.84
C GLU A 110 4.50 3.85 -19.55
N THR A 111 3.69 2.81 -19.32
CA THR A 111 2.39 2.61 -19.94
C THR A 111 1.42 3.72 -19.51
N ALA A 112 1.36 4.03 -18.22
CA ALA A 112 0.45 5.03 -17.65
C ALA A 112 0.62 6.44 -18.22
N PHE A 113 1.83 6.78 -18.67
CA PHE A 113 2.17 8.13 -19.15
C PHE A 113 2.65 8.15 -20.60
N SER A 114 2.40 7.07 -21.36
CA SER A 114 2.79 6.91 -22.76
C SER A 114 4.26 7.31 -23.01
N LYS A 115 5.15 6.85 -22.13
CA LYS A 115 6.60 7.04 -22.25
C LYS A 115 7.22 5.84 -22.96
N THR A 116 8.52 5.92 -23.20
CA THR A 116 9.31 4.84 -23.82
C THR A 116 10.63 4.67 -23.06
N GLY A 117 11.04 3.43 -22.82
CA GLY A 117 12.36 3.09 -22.27
C GLY A 117 12.53 3.37 -20.76
N LEU A 118 11.43 3.50 -20.00
CA LEU A 118 11.45 3.44 -18.54
C LEU A 118 11.52 2.00 -18.04
N GLY A 119 10.80 1.06 -18.67
CA GLY A 119 10.82 -0.37 -18.30
C GLY A 119 12.23 -0.95 -18.35
N GLU A 120 13.01 -0.60 -19.38
CA GLU A 120 14.43 -1.00 -19.53
C GLU A 120 15.32 -0.50 -18.37
N LYS A 121 14.89 0.53 -17.64
CA LYS A 121 15.62 1.08 -16.49
C LYS A 121 15.33 0.35 -15.19
N GLN A 122 14.37 -0.59 -15.13
CA GLN A 122 14.02 -1.30 -13.90
C GLN A 122 15.26 -1.97 -13.27
N PHE A 123 16.09 -2.58 -14.11
CA PHE A 123 17.29 -3.27 -13.69
C PHE A 123 18.53 -2.37 -13.65
N ASN A 124 18.40 -1.05 -13.71
CA ASN A 124 19.53 -0.13 -13.66
C ASN A 124 19.67 0.52 -12.29
N GLY A 125 20.87 0.40 -11.70
CA GLY A 125 21.34 1.11 -10.52
C GLY A 125 20.31 1.19 -9.39
N LYS A 126 19.65 2.34 -9.29
CA LYS A 126 18.81 2.77 -8.16
C LYS A 126 17.37 2.25 -8.18
N PHE A 127 16.83 1.81 -9.33
CA PHE A 127 15.44 1.30 -9.42
C PHE A 127 15.31 -0.20 -9.14
N ARG A 128 16.43 -0.91 -8.95
CA ARG A 128 16.43 -2.33 -8.56
C ARG A 128 15.81 -2.56 -7.18
N ASP A 129 16.03 -1.61 -6.27
CA ASP A 129 15.48 -1.61 -4.92
C ASP A 129 14.83 -0.25 -4.62
N PRO A 130 13.60 -0.02 -5.09
CA PRO A 130 12.92 1.26 -4.89
C PRO A 130 12.62 1.55 -3.41
N ASP A 131 12.55 0.52 -2.56
CA ASP A 131 12.33 0.68 -1.11
C ASP A 131 13.57 1.20 -0.36
N SER A 132 14.72 1.31 -1.03
CA SER A 132 15.91 1.99 -0.53
C SER A 132 15.97 3.48 -0.89
N LEU A 133 15.09 3.93 -1.80
CA LEU A 133 15.07 5.30 -2.31
C LEU A 133 14.34 6.23 -1.37
N THR A 134 15.07 6.87 -0.45
CA THR A 134 14.52 7.91 0.44
C THR A 134 13.85 9.07 -0.31
N ASN A 135 14.16 9.24 -1.59
CA ASN A 135 13.65 10.28 -2.48
C ASN A 135 12.72 9.72 -3.58
N ALA A 136 12.08 8.56 -3.39
CA ALA A 136 11.24 7.89 -4.39
C ALA A 136 10.24 8.84 -5.09
N SER A 137 9.53 9.68 -4.33
CA SER A 137 8.58 10.65 -4.91
C SER A 137 9.27 11.65 -5.87
N ARG A 138 10.46 12.14 -5.51
CA ARG A 138 11.25 13.03 -6.38
C ARG A 138 11.77 12.31 -7.62
N GLU A 139 12.17 11.05 -7.49
CA GLU A 139 12.59 10.25 -8.65
C GLU A 139 11.44 10.02 -9.64
N LEU A 140 10.25 9.70 -9.13
CA LEU A 140 9.07 9.53 -9.98
C LEU A 140 8.70 10.84 -10.70
N GLN A 141 8.77 11.99 -10.02
CA GLN A 141 8.57 13.31 -10.64
C GLN A 141 9.60 13.63 -11.74
N ARG A 142 10.83 13.12 -11.65
CA ARG A 142 11.84 13.28 -12.71
C ARG A 142 11.52 12.42 -13.93
N LEU A 143 11.01 11.21 -13.72
CA LEU A 143 10.58 10.33 -14.81
C LEU A 143 9.31 10.87 -15.50
N VAL A 144 8.39 11.41 -14.71
CA VAL A 144 7.10 11.91 -15.16
C VAL A 144 6.93 13.37 -14.74
N LYS A 145 7.30 14.29 -15.64
CA LYS A 145 7.11 15.73 -15.43
C LYS A 145 5.63 16.03 -15.18
N GLY A 146 5.35 16.79 -14.12
CA GLY A 146 3.98 17.14 -13.74
C GLY A 146 3.23 16.06 -12.95
N TYR A 147 3.92 15.00 -12.50
CA TYR A 147 3.32 13.99 -11.62
C TYR A 147 2.67 14.63 -10.38
N GLN A 148 1.41 14.25 -10.13
CA GLN A 148 0.69 14.56 -8.90
C GLN A 148 0.24 13.24 -8.26
N LYS A 149 0.31 13.15 -6.93
CA LYS A 149 0.07 11.90 -6.19
C LYS A 149 -1.24 11.20 -6.56
N LEU A 150 -2.36 11.92 -6.52
CA LEU A 150 -3.68 11.30 -6.70
C LEU A 150 -3.97 10.93 -8.17
N SER A 151 -3.71 11.83 -9.11
CA SER A 151 -3.91 11.53 -10.54
C SER A 151 -2.90 10.49 -11.03
N GLY A 152 -1.66 10.56 -10.57
CA GLY A 152 -0.62 9.57 -10.84
C GLY A 152 -0.96 8.19 -10.28
N ALA A 153 -1.48 8.10 -9.05
CA ALA A 153 -1.95 6.82 -8.50
C ALA A 153 -3.05 6.19 -9.37
N ARG A 154 -4.03 6.97 -9.81
CA ARG A 154 -5.11 6.50 -10.71
C ARG A 154 -4.60 6.09 -12.09
N ALA A 155 -3.56 6.76 -12.60
CA ALA A 155 -2.97 6.44 -13.89
C ALA A 155 -2.09 5.18 -13.83
N ILE A 156 -1.29 5.00 -12.77
CA ILE A 156 -0.31 3.91 -12.67
C ILE A 156 -0.94 2.60 -12.18
N ALA A 157 -1.85 2.65 -11.18
CA ALA A 157 -2.41 1.45 -10.57
C ALA A 157 -3.08 0.44 -11.53
N PRO A 158 -3.78 0.88 -12.62
CA PRO A 158 -4.32 -0.03 -13.63
C PRO A 158 -3.26 -0.86 -14.35
N HIS A 159 -2.00 -0.40 -14.37
CA HIS A 159 -0.91 -1.08 -15.06
C HIS A 159 0.04 -1.83 -14.12
N LEU A 160 -0.04 -1.60 -12.80
CA LEU A 160 0.75 -2.36 -11.83
C LEU A 160 0.45 -3.85 -11.92
N ASP A 161 1.52 -4.64 -11.97
CA ASP A 161 1.49 -6.08 -11.89
C ASP A 161 1.89 -6.57 -10.47
N PRO A 162 0.95 -7.20 -9.72
CA PRO A 162 1.23 -7.79 -8.43
C PRO A 162 2.38 -8.81 -8.41
N GLU A 163 2.65 -9.48 -9.54
CA GLU A 163 3.64 -10.55 -9.64
C GLU A 163 5.03 -10.06 -10.05
N CYS A 164 5.11 -8.96 -10.80
CA CYS A 164 6.38 -8.47 -11.35
C CYS A 164 7.02 -7.32 -10.56
N ASN A 165 6.31 -6.71 -9.62
CA ASN A 165 6.80 -5.55 -8.89
C ASN A 165 8.04 -5.88 -8.01
N CYS A 166 9.12 -5.11 -8.18
CA CYS A 166 10.38 -5.38 -7.48
C CYS A 166 10.47 -4.77 -6.07
N SER A 167 9.54 -3.89 -5.67
CA SER A 167 9.46 -3.36 -4.30
C SER A 167 9.21 -4.50 -3.30
N HIS A 168 10.14 -4.68 -2.37
CA HIS A 168 9.99 -5.58 -1.24
C HIS A 168 8.79 -5.23 -0.35
N SER A 169 8.53 -3.94 -0.08
CA SER A 169 7.40 -3.53 0.75
C SER A 169 6.06 -3.80 0.05
N PHE A 170 6.00 -3.61 -1.27
CA PHE A 170 4.84 -4.00 -2.10
C PHE A 170 4.61 -5.51 -2.07
N ARG A 171 5.63 -6.33 -2.36
CA ARG A 171 5.51 -7.79 -2.33
C ARG A 171 5.10 -8.30 -0.95
N SER A 172 5.61 -7.69 0.11
CA SER A 172 5.23 -8.01 1.49
C SER A 172 3.77 -7.66 1.78
N PHE A 173 3.26 -6.56 1.24
CA PHE A 173 1.85 -6.20 1.29
C PHE A 173 1.00 -7.25 0.55
N VAL A 174 1.29 -7.53 -0.72
CA VAL A 174 0.56 -8.51 -1.55
C VAL A 174 0.50 -9.88 -0.87
N LYS A 175 1.65 -10.41 -0.44
CA LYS A 175 1.73 -11.72 0.25
C LYS A 175 0.90 -11.73 1.54
N GLY A 176 0.97 -10.65 2.32
CA GLY A 176 0.22 -10.53 3.56
C GLY A 176 -1.28 -10.53 3.35
N VAL A 177 -1.73 -9.74 2.38
CA VAL A 177 -3.15 -9.59 2.02
C VAL A 177 -3.71 -10.91 1.47
N ARG A 178 -2.98 -11.61 0.59
CA ARG A 178 -3.39 -12.94 0.09
C ARG A 178 -3.49 -13.98 1.20
N HIS A 179 -2.53 -14.02 2.13
CA HIS A 179 -2.59 -14.93 3.27
C HIS A 179 -3.77 -14.64 4.21
N LEU A 180 -4.05 -13.34 4.43
CA LEU A 180 -5.21 -12.91 5.21
C LEU A 180 -6.52 -13.34 4.54
N ALA A 181 -6.61 -13.21 3.22
CA ALA A 181 -7.76 -13.66 2.44
C ALA A 181 -7.98 -15.18 2.54
N ALA A 182 -6.94 -15.98 2.26
CA ALA A 182 -7.04 -17.44 2.29
C ALA A 182 -7.46 -18.00 3.68
N SER A 183 -6.93 -17.42 4.76
CA SER A 183 -7.35 -17.81 6.12
C SER A 183 -8.78 -17.42 6.48
N SER A 184 -9.43 -16.57 5.67
CA SER A 184 -10.82 -16.14 5.86
C SER A 184 -11.83 -16.98 5.09
N GLU A 185 -11.38 -17.82 4.15
CA GLU A 185 -12.20 -18.79 3.41
C GLU A 185 -12.27 -20.14 4.12
N SER A 186 -11.36 -20.39 5.08
CA SER A 186 -11.23 -21.66 5.81
C SER A 186 -11.96 -21.66 7.17
N ALA A 187 -12.72 -20.62 7.50
CA ALA A 187 -13.42 -20.42 8.76
C ALA A 187 -14.93 -20.23 8.51
#